data_AF-A0A954YWT9-F1
#
_entry.id   AF-A0A954YWT9-F1
#
_cell.length_a   1.000
_cell.length_b   1.000
_cell.length_c   1.000
_cell.angle_alpha   90.00
_cell.angle_beta   90.00
_cell.angle_gamma   90.00
#
_symmetry.space_group_name_H-M   'P 1'
#
loop_
_entity.id
_entity.type
_entity.pdbx_description
1 polymer ?
#
loop_
_entity_poly.entity_id
_entity_poly.type
_entity_poly.pdbx_seq_one_letter_code
_entity_poly.pdbx_strand_id
1 'polypeptide(L)'
;MDQEATSSRSGILKAIGPGIIFAGAAIGVSHLVQSTRAGAGYGFTLVFVVLLANLFKYPFFEFGQRYASSTGECLLVGYNRVGKWAL
;
A
#
# COMPACT_ATOMS: atom_id res chain seq x y z
N MET A 1 -28.88 -10.43 -21.49
CA MET A 1 -28.24 -10.74 -20.20
C MET A 1 -26.89 -11.33 -20.55
N ASP A 2 -25.83 -10.52 -20.60
CA ASP A 2 -24.41 -10.94 -20.79
C ASP A 2 -23.54 -9.67 -20.87
N GLN A 3 -22.99 -9.16 -19.76
CA GLN A 3 -21.88 -8.18 -19.85
C GLN A 3 -21.01 -7.95 -18.58
N GLU A 4 -21.00 -8.86 -17.58
CA GLU A 4 -20.27 -8.58 -16.32
C GLU A 4 -18.80 -9.09 -16.29
N ALA A 5 -18.35 -9.90 -17.27
CA ALA A 5 -17.10 -10.66 -17.14
C ALA A 5 -15.87 -10.13 -17.93
N THR A 6 -15.95 -9.06 -18.72
CA THR A 6 -14.83 -8.62 -19.60
C THR A 6 -14.03 -7.41 -19.12
N SER A 7 -14.52 -6.66 -18.12
CA SER A 7 -13.89 -5.41 -17.65
C SER A 7 -12.66 -5.63 -16.73
N SER A 8 -12.64 -6.73 -15.97
CA SER A 8 -11.68 -6.96 -14.87
C SER A 8 -10.21 -7.07 -15.31
N ARG A 9 -9.90 -7.80 -16.41
CA ARG A 9 -8.50 -7.98 -16.87
C ARG A 9 -7.87 -6.70 -17.40
N SER A 10 -8.63 -5.85 -18.08
CA SER A 10 -8.14 -4.56 -18.59
C SER A 10 -7.90 -3.55 -17.47
N GLY A 11 -8.74 -3.55 -16.44
CA GLY A 11 -8.57 -2.72 -15.25
C GLY A 11 -7.30 -3.04 -14.46
N ILE A 12 -7.02 -4.33 -14.25
CA ILE A 12 -5.81 -4.79 -13.55
C ILE A 12 -4.54 -4.33 -14.28
N LEU A 13 -4.49 -4.50 -15.61
CA LEU A 13 -3.34 -4.08 -16.42
C LEU A 13 -3.08 -2.57 -16.33
N LYS A 14 -4.13 -1.75 -16.25
CA LYS A 14 -4.02 -0.30 -16.06
C LYS A 14 -3.54 0.10 -14.66
N ALA A 15 -3.85 -0.71 -13.64
CA ALA A 15 -3.43 -0.46 -12.27
C ALA A 15 -1.95 -0.83 -12.00
N ILE A 16 -1.33 -1.68 -12.84
CA ILE A 16 0.06 -2.11 -12.66
C ILE A 16 1.05 -0.94 -12.73
N GLY A 17 0.89 -0.02 -13.69
CA GLY A 17 1.81 1.11 -13.88
C GLY A 17 1.94 1.99 -12.63
N PRO A 18 0.84 2.60 -12.15
CA PRO A 18 0.83 3.36 -10.90
C PRO A 18 1.23 2.51 -9.68
N GLY A 19 0.82 1.23 -9.65
CA GLY A 19 1.14 0.32 -8.55
C GLY A 19 2.64 0.04 -8.39
N ILE A 20 3.37 -0.17 -9.48
CA ILE A 20 4.83 -0.40 -9.45
C ILE A 20 5.56 0.87 -9.00
N ILE A 21 5.17 2.05 -9.48
CA ILE A 21 5.77 3.32 -9.05
C ILE A 21 5.56 3.52 -7.54
N PHE A 22 4.33 3.27 -7.06
CA PHE A 22 4.03 3.34 -5.63
C PHE A 22 4.85 2.36 -4.80
N ALA A 23 4.97 1.10 -5.25
CA ALA A 23 5.78 0.09 -4.56
C ALA A 23 7.27 0.47 -4.52
N GLY A 24 7.81 0.98 -5.62
CA GLY A 24 9.20 1.45 -5.71
C GLY A 24 9.47 2.66 -4.80
N ALA A 25 8.52 3.59 -4.70
CA ALA A 25 8.63 4.73 -3.77
C ALA A 25 8.52 4.30 -2.30
N ALA A 26 7.80 3.22 -2.01
CA ALA A 26 7.56 2.73 -0.65
C ALA A 26 8.67 1.80 -0.11
N ILE A 27 9.49 1.19 -0.97
CA ILE A 27 10.50 0.18 -0.57
C ILE A 27 11.91 0.72 -0.84
N GLY A 28 12.62 1.10 0.22
CA GLY A 28 14.01 1.55 0.15
C GLY A 28 15.06 0.48 0.50
N VAL A 29 16.34 0.83 0.30
CA VAL A 29 17.51 -0.02 0.64
C VAL A 29 17.51 -0.54 2.07
N SER A 30 17.00 0.24 3.03
CA SER A 30 16.90 -0.16 4.43
C SER A 30 16.06 -1.43 4.61
N HIS A 31 14.98 -1.59 3.83
CA HIS A 31 14.12 -2.77 3.91
C HIS A 31 14.84 -4.02 3.37
N LEU A 32 15.66 -3.86 2.32
CA LEU A 32 16.45 -4.96 1.77
C LEU A 32 17.50 -5.44 2.78
N VAL A 33 18.29 -4.51 3.34
CA VAL A 33 19.34 -4.84 4.32
C VAL A 33 18.74 -5.43 5.60
N GLN A 34 17.63 -4.89 6.09
CA GLN A 34 16.98 -5.42 7.29
C GLN A 34 16.32 -6.78 7.02
N SER A 35 15.73 -7.00 5.84
CA SER A 35 15.13 -8.29 5.49
C SER A 35 16.17 -9.41 5.44
N THR A 36 17.35 -9.16 4.87
CA THR A 36 18.42 -10.18 4.84
C THR A 36 19.01 -10.44 6.23
N ARG A 37 19.22 -9.40 7.03
CA ARG A 37 19.67 -9.54 8.43
C ARG A 37 18.63 -10.29 9.28
N ALA A 38 17.35 -9.97 9.11
CA ALA A 38 16.26 -10.63 9.80
C ALA A 38 16.16 -12.11 9.41
N GLY A 39 16.31 -12.43 8.12
CA GLY A 39 16.36 -13.81 7.63
C GLY A 39 17.58 -14.58 8.16
N ALA A 40 18.76 -13.95 8.18
CA ALA A 40 19.97 -14.58 8.71
C ALA A 40 19.91 -14.79 10.23
N GLY A 41 19.31 -13.84 10.98
CA GLY A 41 19.25 -13.88 12.44
C GLY A 41 18.09 -14.71 13.01
N TYR A 42 16.96 -14.77 12.31
CA TYR A 42 15.71 -15.37 12.82
C TYR A 42 15.11 -16.43 11.88
N GLY A 43 15.76 -16.74 10.77
CA GLY A 43 15.25 -17.69 9.78
C GLY A 43 13.83 -17.32 9.33
N PHE A 44 12.92 -18.29 9.38
CA PHE A 44 11.51 -18.10 9.01
C PHE A 44 10.60 -17.71 10.17
N THR A 45 11.11 -17.60 11.40
CA THR A 45 10.27 -17.29 12.58
C THR A 45 9.53 -15.96 12.46
N LEU A 46 10.11 -14.99 11.75
CA LEU A 46 9.49 -13.67 11.53
C LEU A 46 8.44 -13.63 10.42
N VAL A 47 8.23 -14.70 9.64
CA VAL A 47 7.24 -14.70 8.54
C VAL A 47 5.84 -14.39 9.06
N PHE A 48 5.43 -15.00 10.17
CA PHE A 48 4.13 -14.72 10.78
C PHE A 48 4.01 -13.25 11.23
N VAL A 49 5.08 -12.68 11.78
CA VAL A 49 5.13 -11.25 12.15
C VAL A 49 4.94 -10.36 10.91
N VAL A 50 5.59 -10.70 9.79
CA VAL A 50 5.43 -9.98 8.52
C VAL A 50 3.98 -10.06 8.02
N LEU A 51 3.34 -11.23 8.11
CA LEU A 51 1.94 -11.39 7.72
C LEU A 51 1.01 -10.52 8.58
N LEU A 52 1.19 -10.53 9.91
CA LEU A 52 0.41 -9.68 10.82
C LEU A 52 0.66 -8.20 10.55
N ALA A 53 1.91 -7.80 10.35
CA ALA A 53 2.25 -6.42 10.04
C ALA A 53 1.54 -5.94 8.76
N ASN A 54 1.49 -6.77 7.72
CA ASN A 54 0.75 -6.44 6.49
C ASN A 54 -0.76 -6.39 6.71
N LEU A 55 -1.33 -7.30 7.52
CA LEU A 55 -2.76 -7.30 7.86
C LEU A 55 -3.16 -5.98 8.56
N PHE A 56 -2.39 -5.54 9.55
CA PHE A 56 -2.68 -4.29 10.26
C PHE A 56 -2.36 -3.04 9.43
N LYS A 57 -1.36 -3.11 8.55
CA LYS A 57 -0.96 -1.99 7.68
C LYS A 57 -1.94 -1.77 6.53
N TYR A 58 -2.56 -2.83 6.01
CA TYR A 58 -3.47 -2.78 4.88
C TYR A 58 -4.56 -1.70 4.98
N PRO A 59 -5.35 -1.57 6.07
CA PRO A 59 -6.40 -0.55 6.16
C PRO A 59 -5.85 0.86 5.94
N PHE A 60 -4.71 1.20 6.53
CA PHE A 60 -4.09 2.52 6.36
C PHE A 60 -3.71 2.81 4.90
N PHE A 61 -3.25 1.78 4.18
CA PHE A 61 -2.89 1.89 2.75
C PHE A 61 -4.14 2.00 1.88
N GLU A 62 -5.17 1.19 2.14
CA GLU A 62 -6.44 1.24 1.42
C GLU A 62 -7.10 2.60 1.59
N PHE A 63 -7.28 3.08 2.83
CA PHE A 63 -7.92 4.37 3.10
C PHE A 63 -7.14 5.52 2.48
N GLY A 64 -5.80 5.46 2.51
CA GLY A 64 -4.97 6.50 1.91
C GLY A 64 -5.18 6.65 0.41
N GLN A 65 -5.07 5.53 -0.32
CA GLN A 65 -5.26 5.52 -1.77
C GLN A 65 -6.71 5.78 -2.17
N ARG A 66 -7.67 5.25 -1.40
CA ARG A 66 -9.10 5.43 -1.63
C ARG A 66 -9.55 6.87 -1.38
N TYR A 67 -9.00 7.53 -0.37
CA TYR A 67 -9.25 8.96 -0.12
C TYR A 67 -8.78 9.79 -1.30
N ALA A 68 -7.54 9.62 -1.74
CA ALA A 68 -6.98 10.36 -2.87
C ALA A 68 -7.75 10.08 -4.17
N SER A 69 -8.14 8.82 -4.41
CA SER A 69 -8.92 8.44 -5.60
C SER A 69 -10.36 8.95 -5.60
N SER A 70 -10.99 9.12 -4.45
CA SER A 70 -12.39 9.58 -4.36
C SER A 70 -12.53 11.10 -4.27
N THR A 71 -11.56 11.77 -3.64
CA THR A 71 -11.59 13.22 -3.43
C THR A 71 -10.78 14.00 -4.45
N GLY A 72 -9.80 13.37 -5.11
CA GLY A 72 -8.83 14.04 -5.98
C GLY A 72 -7.79 14.89 -5.21
N GLU A 73 -7.84 14.90 -3.88
CA GLU A 73 -6.95 15.66 -3.02
C GLU A 73 -5.91 14.73 -2.34
N CYS A 74 -4.74 15.28 -1.99
CA CYS A 74 -3.80 14.51 -1.18
C CYS A 74 -4.27 14.42 0.29
N LEU A 75 -3.87 13.37 1.00
CA LEU A 75 -4.24 13.16 2.40
C LEU A 75 -3.89 14.35 3.31
N LEU A 76 -2.79 15.05 3.00
CA LEU A 76 -2.34 16.22 3.73
C LEU A 76 -3.38 17.35 3.70
N VAL A 77 -4.05 17.56 2.56
CA VAL A 77 -5.14 18.54 2.43
C VAL A 77 -6.35 18.10 3.26
N GLY A 78 -6.65 16.80 3.28
CA GLY A 78 -7.69 16.22 4.13
C GLY A 78 -7.43 16.45 5.62
N TYR A 79 -6.23 16.14 6.10
CA TYR A 79 -5.83 16.37 7.49
C TYR A 79 -5.84 17.85 7.86
N ASN A 80 -5.38 18.73 6.97
CA ASN A 80 -5.42 20.18 7.18
C ASN A 80 -6.86 20.71 7.38
N ARG A 81 -7.87 20.07 6.77
CA ARG A 81 -9.29 20.43 6.95
C ARG A 81 -9.85 20.00 8.31
N VAL A 82 -9.34 18.91 8.88
CA VAL A 82 -9.68 18.46 10.25
C VAL A 82 -9.09 19.42 11.30
N GLY A 83 -7.96 20.05 10.95
CA GLY A 83 -7.34 21.14 11.71
C GLY A 83 -5.87 20.88 11.98
N LYS A 84 -5.14 21.91 12.42
CA LYS A 84 -3.69 21.86 12.68
C LYS A 84 -3.23 20.80 13.69
N TRP A 85 -4.16 20.23 14.46
CA TRP A 85 -3.86 19.17 15.43
C TRP A 85 -3.73 17.79 14.77
N ALA A 86 -4.29 17.62 13.57
CA ALA A 86 -4.29 16.38 12.82
C ALA A 86 -3.23 16.36 11.69
N LEU A 87 -2.49 17.47 11.52
CA LEU A 87 -1.42 17.67 10.55
C LEU A 87 -0.05 17.59 11.25
#